data_AF-A0A7Z9U9Y2-F1
#
_entry.id   AF-A0A7Z9U9Y2-F1
#
_cell.length_a   1.000
_cell.length_b   1.000
_cell.length_c   1.000
_cell.angle_alpha   90.00
_cell.angle_beta   90.00
_cell.angle_gamma   90.00
#
_symmetry.space_group_name_H-M   'P 1'
#
loop_
_entity.id
_entity.type
_entity.pdbx_description
1 polymer ?
#
loop_
_entity_poly.entity_id
_entity_poly.type
_entity_poly.pdbx_seq_one_letter_code
_entity_poly.pdbx_strand_id
1 'polypeptide(L)'
;MNYRDWNKALGKWLFRPEFADEEVFLAIDDETLLAAAKGFSRTSEFADAEAAGQDFVLAVRAKTRNGRNWDFPKRESSGPPECLGLLVFQVYAALSMADDEKWSAKAYWPRLKSLLGMGTGGAQYPGELDTEIQQRLWRDVLQDWLNEDDFNGGSLGVLTLPPAEGHLNIKLPLSQALLRAEDLYRLPLFFQQCNLIAGEAVSVHTLDRMYGQEFSNAQLFSRHALRVFADDKRRPAALEQVCQYLAQWDGSLVTKRHRDRARPLRVWCNYVSRRRRKRFAGGMAHRGSDGLWSRDKETSIDMALAFGGPQLPEGATYKSFYPNFKLLVWQEAFGAYLEMRAAS
;
A
#
# COMPACT_ATOMS: atom_id res chain seq x y z
N MET A 1 -7.44 -15.05 -14.36
CA MET A 1 -8.92 -15.15 -14.33
C MET A 1 -9.50 -14.14 -15.31
N ASN A 2 -10.68 -14.38 -15.92
CA ASN A 2 -11.30 -13.36 -16.78
C ASN A 2 -12.09 -12.33 -15.94
N TYR A 3 -12.52 -11.23 -16.56
CA TYR A 3 -13.22 -10.14 -15.87
C TYR A 3 -14.51 -10.59 -15.16
N ARG A 4 -15.28 -11.49 -15.78
CA ARG A 4 -16.53 -12.00 -15.20
C ARG A 4 -16.26 -12.87 -13.98
N ASP A 5 -15.20 -13.67 -14.02
CA ASP A 5 -14.79 -14.49 -12.88
C ASP A 5 -14.34 -13.60 -11.72
N TRP A 6 -13.60 -12.52 -12.00
CA TRP A 6 -13.24 -11.52 -10.99
C TRP A 6 -14.47 -10.87 -10.38
N ASN A 7 -15.45 -10.42 -11.17
CA ASN A 7 -16.69 -9.85 -10.62
C ASN A 7 -17.41 -10.81 -9.67
N LYS A 8 -17.48 -12.10 -10.02
CA LYS A 8 -18.13 -13.10 -9.16
C LYS A 8 -17.32 -13.35 -7.88
N ALA A 9 -15.99 -13.47 -8.00
CA ALA A 9 -15.10 -13.63 -6.85
C ALA A 9 -15.21 -12.46 -5.89
N LEU A 10 -15.14 -11.24 -6.42
CA LEU A 10 -15.26 -9.99 -5.67
C LEU A 10 -16.64 -9.84 -5.04
N GLY A 11 -17.71 -10.11 -5.78
CA GLY A 11 -19.07 -10.01 -5.24
C GLY A 11 -19.31 -10.99 -4.09
N LYS A 12 -18.83 -12.23 -4.21
CA LYS A 12 -18.91 -13.23 -3.13
C LYS A 12 -18.06 -12.85 -1.91
N TRP A 13 -16.96 -12.13 -2.12
CA TRP A 13 -16.07 -11.70 -1.05
C TRP A 13 -16.61 -10.48 -0.31
N LEU A 14 -17.02 -9.45 -1.05
CA LEU A 14 -17.46 -8.16 -0.52
C LEU A 14 -18.89 -8.19 0.02
N PHE A 15 -19.78 -8.92 -0.65
CA PHE A 15 -21.22 -8.86 -0.39
C PHE A 15 -21.69 -10.21 0.13
N ARG A 16 -21.95 -10.25 1.44
CA ARG A 16 -22.27 -11.48 2.15
C ARG A 16 -23.40 -11.24 3.15
N PRO A 17 -24.25 -12.24 3.43
CA PRO A 17 -25.34 -12.09 4.39
C PRO A 17 -24.90 -11.70 5.79
N GLU A 18 -23.65 -12.00 6.17
CA GLU A 18 -23.08 -11.60 7.46
C GLU A 18 -22.94 -10.08 7.60
N PHE A 19 -22.97 -9.34 6.48
CA PHE A 19 -22.94 -7.88 6.45
C PHE A 19 -24.33 -7.25 6.30
N ALA A 20 -25.42 -8.01 6.48
CA ALA A 20 -26.77 -7.47 6.33
C ALA A 20 -26.96 -6.21 7.20
N ASP A 21 -27.49 -5.16 6.58
CA ASP A 21 -27.70 -3.82 7.18
C ASP A 21 -26.41 -3.09 7.65
N GLU A 22 -25.23 -3.68 7.43
CA GLU A 22 -23.95 -3.07 7.74
C GLU A 22 -23.35 -2.32 6.55
N GLU A 23 -22.58 -1.26 6.82
CA GLU A 23 -21.90 -0.50 5.77
C GLU A 23 -20.75 -1.31 5.16
N VAL A 24 -20.80 -1.54 3.85
CA VAL A 24 -19.76 -2.24 3.09
C VAL A 24 -18.87 -1.27 2.31
N PHE A 25 -17.58 -1.58 2.24
CA PHE A 25 -16.57 -0.79 1.52
C PHE A 25 -15.93 -1.61 0.41
N LEU A 26 -15.62 -0.98 -0.72
CA LEU A 26 -14.93 -1.63 -1.85
C LEU A 26 -13.40 -1.63 -1.71
N ALA A 27 -12.87 -1.38 -0.51
CA ALA A 27 -11.44 -1.31 -0.26
C ALA A 27 -10.80 -2.70 -0.39
N ILE A 28 -10.04 -2.91 -1.46
CA ILE A 28 -9.40 -4.18 -1.77
C ILE A 28 -7.93 -3.91 -2.14
N ASP A 29 -7.03 -4.65 -1.50
CA ASP A 29 -5.61 -4.71 -1.84
C ASP A 29 -5.24 -6.05 -2.52
N ASP A 30 -3.97 -6.21 -2.86
CA ASP A 30 -3.44 -7.41 -3.55
C ASP A 30 -3.71 -8.70 -2.76
N GLU A 31 -3.61 -8.65 -1.44
CA GLU A 31 -3.87 -9.78 -0.56
C GLU A 31 -5.35 -10.17 -0.54
N THR A 32 -6.21 -9.16 -0.50
CA THR A 32 -7.67 -9.33 -0.59
C THR A 32 -8.07 -9.93 -1.94
N LEU A 33 -7.43 -9.50 -3.05
CA LEU A 33 -7.65 -10.08 -4.38
C LEU A 33 -7.24 -11.56 -4.41
N LEU A 34 -6.10 -11.90 -3.82
CA LEU A 34 -5.65 -13.29 -3.71
C LEU A 34 -6.62 -14.14 -2.91
N ALA A 35 -7.12 -13.65 -1.77
CA ALA A 35 -8.09 -14.34 -0.93
C ALA A 35 -9.42 -14.56 -1.67
N ALA A 36 -9.94 -13.52 -2.34
CA ALA A 36 -11.16 -13.60 -3.13
C ALA A 36 -11.03 -14.63 -4.27
N ALA A 37 -9.90 -14.65 -4.98
CA ALA A 37 -9.62 -15.63 -6.03
C ALA A 37 -9.61 -17.08 -5.51
N LYS A 38 -8.89 -17.33 -4.41
CA LYS A 38 -8.81 -18.66 -3.76
C LYS A 38 -10.17 -19.15 -3.27
N GLY A 39 -10.98 -18.25 -2.71
CA GLY A 39 -12.35 -18.56 -2.24
C GLY A 39 -13.36 -18.78 -3.36
N PHE A 40 -13.05 -18.32 -4.58
CA PHE A 40 -13.89 -18.51 -5.77
C PHE A 40 -13.54 -19.80 -6.52
N SER A 41 -12.26 -20.05 -6.77
CA SER A 41 -11.80 -21.28 -7.42
C SER A 41 -10.66 -21.92 -6.64
N ARG A 42 -10.84 -23.21 -6.28
CA ARG A 42 -9.79 -24.03 -5.65
C ARG A 42 -8.53 -24.18 -6.52
N THR A 43 -8.60 -23.82 -7.81
CA THR A 43 -7.50 -23.94 -8.76
C THR A 43 -6.87 -22.59 -9.13
N SER A 44 -7.15 -21.49 -8.42
CA SER A 44 -6.45 -20.23 -8.72
C SER A 44 -4.99 -20.34 -8.27
N GLU A 45 -4.10 -20.67 -9.21
CA GLU A 45 -2.66 -20.85 -8.99
C GLU A 45 -1.90 -19.52 -9.10
N PHE A 46 -2.36 -18.48 -8.39
CA PHE A 46 -1.57 -17.27 -8.26
C PHE A 46 -0.37 -17.55 -7.35
N ALA A 47 0.84 -17.24 -7.82
CA ALA A 47 2.08 -17.47 -7.08
C ALA A 47 2.12 -16.66 -5.76
N ASP A 48 1.63 -15.43 -5.81
CA ASP A 48 1.56 -14.50 -4.70
C ASP A 48 0.44 -13.45 -4.91
N ALA A 49 0.29 -12.53 -3.96
CA ALA A 49 -0.70 -11.47 -4.00
C ALA A 49 -0.50 -10.49 -5.17
N GLU A 50 0.76 -10.22 -5.52
CA GLU A 50 1.10 -9.31 -6.61
C GLU A 50 0.66 -9.90 -7.96
N ALA A 51 0.84 -11.20 -8.16
CA ALA A 51 0.35 -11.90 -9.34
C ALA A 51 -1.19 -11.83 -9.47
N ALA A 52 -1.92 -11.95 -8.36
CA ALA A 52 -3.37 -11.78 -8.34
C ALA A 52 -3.78 -10.34 -8.70
N GLY A 53 -3.11 -9.34 -8.13
CA GLY A 53 -3.30 -7.92 -8.47
C GLY A 53 -3.05 -7.62 -9.95
N GLN A 54 -1.97 -8.15 -10.52
CA GLN A 54 -1.65 -8.00 -11.94
C GLN A 54 -2.70 -8.64 -12.85
N ASP A 55 -3.15 -9.86 -12.55
CA ASP A 55 -4.19 -10.54 -13.32
C ASP A 55 -5.53 -9.79 -13.27
N PHE A 56 -5.92 -9.27 -12.11
CA PHE A 56 -7.10 -8.41 -11.96
C PHE A 56 -7.01 -7.15 -12.83
N VAL A 57 -5.87 -6.43 -12.77
CA VAL A 57 -5.63 -5.24 -13.61
C VAL A 57 -5.73 -5.59 -15.10
N LEU A 58 -5.15 -6.70 -15.54
CA LEU A 58 -5.22 -7.16 -16.93
C LEU A 58 -6.65 -7.49 -17.36
N ALA A 59 -7.44 -8.14 -16.49
CA ALA A 59 -8.83 -8.46 -16.77
C ALA A 59 -9.70 -7.19 -16.95
N VAL A 60 -9.52 -6.17 -16.10
CA VAL A 60 -10.23 -4.89 -16.21
C VAL A 60 -9.82 -4.13 -17.47
N ARG A 61 -8.52 -4.11 -17.80
CA ARG A 61 -8.02 -3.51 -19.06
C ARG A 61 -8.68 -4.16 -20.28
N ALA A 62 -8.76 -5.49 -20.30
CA ALA A 62 -9.37 -6.23 -21.39
C ALA A 62 -10.85 -5.89 -21.55
N LYS A 63 -11.65 -5.87 -20.46
CA LYS A 63 -13.08 -5.52 -20.51
C LYS A 63 -13.32 -4.08 -20.95
N THR A 64 -12.55 -3.13 -20.41
CA THR A 64 -12.70 -1.69 -20.72
C THR A 64 -12.06 -1.28 -22.04
N ARG A 65 -11.42 -2.21 -22.77
CA ARG A 65 -10.61 -1.91 -23.97
C ARG A 65 -9.59 -0.79 -23.71
N ASN A 66 -8.87 -0.88 -22.59
CA ASN A 66 -7.94 0.13 -22.08
C ASN A 66 -8.61 1.50 -21.83
N GLY A 67 -9.74 1.51 -21.12
CA GLY A 67 -10.45 2.73 -20.72
C GLY A 67 -11.28 3.40 -21.83
N ARG A 68 -11.69 2.65 -22.85
CA ARG A 68 -12.52 3.13 -23.96
C ARG A 68 -13.96 2.63 -23.92
N ASN A 69 -14.27 1.66 -23.08
CA ASN A 69 -15.62 1.12 -22.91
C ASN A 69 -16.04 1.24 -21.45
N TRP A 70 -17.04 2.08 -21.22
CA TRP A 70 -17.64 2.35 -19.91
C TRP A 70 -19.12 1.99 -19.87
N ASP A 71 -19.60 1.32 -20.93
CA ASP A 71 -20.97 0.89 -21.01
C ASP A 71 -21.14 -0.44 -20.30
N PHE A 72 -21.85 -0.39 -19.18
CA PHE A 72 -22.22 -1.54 -18.38
C PHE A 72 -23.74 -1.53 -18.25
N PRO A 73 -24.39 -2.69 -18.45
CA PRO A 73 -25.84 -2.77 -18.35
C PRO A 73 -26.29 -2.43 -16.94
N LYS A 74 -27.41 -1.71 -16.83
CA LYS A 74 -27.99 -1.34 -15.53
C LYS A 74 -28.47 -2.56 -14.73
N ARG A 75 -28.78 -3.67 -15.40
CA ARG A 75 -29.39 -4.85 -14.79
C ARG A 75 -28.78 -6.14 -15.31
N GLU A 76 -28.33 -6.99 -14.39
CA GLU A 76 -28.18 -8.42 -14.61
C GLU A 76 -29.08 -9.17 -13.62
N SER A 77 -29.73 -10.24 -14.09
CA SER A 77 -30.74 -10.97 -13.32
C SER A 77 -30.18 -11.97 -12.30
N SER A 78 -28.86 -12.15 -12.22
CA SER A 78 -28.27 -13.06 -11.23
C SER A 78 -26.82 -12.69 -10.89
N GLY A 79 -26.62 -12.18 -9.67
CA GLY A 79 -25.29 -11.92 -9.11
C GLY A 79 -24.91 -10.43 -9.03
N PRO A 80 -23.64 -10.15 -8.70
CA PRO A 80 -23.13 -8.79 -8.59
C PRO A 80 -23.15 -8.07 -9.95
N PRO A 81 -23.32 -6.73 -10.00
CA PRO A 81 -23.36 -5.97 -11.24
C PRO A 81 -22.09 -6.14 -12.09
N GLU A 82 -22.21 -6.11 -13.42
CA GLU A 82 -21.04 -6.21 -14.32
C GLU A 82 -20.01 -5.09 -14.09
N CYS A 83 -20.42 -3.94 -13.58
CA CYS A 83 -19.52 -2.83 -13.30
C CYS A 83 -18.68 -3.03 -12.02
N LEU A 84 -18.95 -4.05 -11.20
CA LEU A 84 -18.31 -4.21 -9.88
C LEU A 84 -16.79 -4.21 -9.97
N GLY A 85 -16.19 -5.04 -10.82
CA GLY A 85 -14.74 -5.12 -10.97
C GLY A 85 -14.13 -3.79 -11.42
N LEU A 86 -14.84 -3.01 -12.23
CA LEU A 86 -14.42 -1.66 -12.58
C LEU A 86 -14.49 -0.70 -11.39
N LEU A 87 -15.54 -0.75 -10.59
CA LEU A 87 -15.68 0.11 -9.40
C LEU A 87 -14.62 -0.22 -8.35
N VAL A 88 -14.37 -1.51 -8.10
CA VAL A 88 -13.25 -1.98 -7.27
C VAL A 88 -11.93 -1.50 -7.84
N PHE A 89 -11.72 -1.57 -9.15
CA PHE A 89 -10.50 -1.09 -9.80
C PHE A 89 -10.26 0.42 -9.62
N GLN A 90 -11.33 1.23 -9.60
CA GLN A 90 -11.23 2.65 -9.27
C GLN A 90 -10.77 2.88 -7.81
N VAL A 91 -11.32 2.10 -6.86
CA VAL A 91 -10.90 2.16 -5.45
C VAL A 91 -9.47 1.64 -5.28
N TYR A 92 -9.10 0.58 -5.98
CA TYR A 92 -7.74 0.04 -6.02
C TYR A 92 -6.72 1.09 -6.52
N ALA A 93 -7.09 1.89 -7.53
CA ALA A 93 -6.28 3.02 -7.98
C ALA A 93 -6.12 4.09 -6.88
N ALA A 94 -7.17 4.34 -6.11
CA ALA A 94 -7.15 5.28 -4.98
C ALA A 94 -6.30 4.77 -3.80
N LEU A 95 -6.34 3.47 -3.50
CA LEU A 95 -5.52 2.83 -2.45
C LEU A 95 -4.03 2.84 -2.78
N SER A 96 -3.69 2.86 -4.07
CA SER A 96 -2.31 2.96 -4.55
C SER A 96 -1.70 4.38 -4.49
N MET A 97 -2.44 5.40 -4.03
CA MET A 97 -1.95 6.79 -3.98
C MET A 97 -0.97 7.02 -2.81
N ALA A 98 0.05 7.85 -3.04
CA ALA A 98 1.01 8.27 -2.02
C ALA A 98 0.44 9.33 -1.05
N ASP A 99 1.20 9.59 0.03
CA ASP A 99 0.81 10.32 1.25
C ASP A 99 0.51 11.83 1.04
N ASP A 100 1.00 12.41 -0.04
CA ASP A 100 1.09 13.87 -0.26
C ASP A 100 -0.22 14.54 -0.72
N GLU A 101 -1.32 13.80 -0.89
CA GLU A 101 -2.45 14.30 -1.66
C GLU A 101 -3.80 14.28 -0.96
N LYS A 102 -4.17 15.48 -0.49
CA LYS A 102 -5.56 15.86 -0.24
C LYS A 102 -6.34 15.77 -1.54
N TRP A 103 -7.29 14.82 -1.67
CA TRP A 103 -8.33 14.75 -2.71
C TRP A 103 -7.90 15.27 -4.08
N SER A 104 -6.67 14.95 -4.48
CA SER A 104 -6.01 15.65 -5.56
C SER A 104 -6.27 14.86 -6.82
N ALA A 105 -7.07 15.45 -7.70
CA ALA A 105 -7.23 14.95 -9.06
C ALA A 105 -5.88 14.75 -9.77
N LYS A 106 -4.83 15.42 -9.30
CA LYS A 106 -3.48 15.39 -9.88
C LYS A 106 -2.74 14.08 -9.64
N ALA A 107 -3.18 13.20 -8.74
CA ALA A 107 -2.64 11.84 -8.67
C ALA A 107 -3.62 10.73 -8.91
N TYR A 108 -4.90 10.93 -8.59
CA TYR A 108 -5.88 9.88 -8.84
C TYR A 108 -5.95 9.54 -10.33
N TRP A 109 -6.16 10.54 -11.20
CA TRP A 109 -6.31 10.29 -12.62
C TRP A 109 -5.06 9.74 -13.30
N PRO A 110 -3.83 10.25 -13.04
CA PRO A 110 -2.63 9.63 -13.57
C PRO A 110 -2.46 8.17 -13.14
N ARG A 111 -2.80 7.83 -11.88
CA ARG A 111 -2.71 6.46 -11.40
C ARG A 111 -3.73 5.55 -12.09
N LEU A 112 -4.98 5.98 -12.19
CA LEU A 112 -6.02 5.22 -12.89
C LEU A 112 -5.67 5.00 -14.37
N LYS A 113 -5.19 6.04 -15.07
CA LYS A 113 -4.72 5.92 -16.45
C LYS A 113 -3.56 4.94 -16.60
N SER A 114 -2.56 5.04 -15.72
CA SER A 114 -1.43 4.12 -15.69
C SER A 114 -1.89 2.68 -15.50
N LEU A 115 -2.82 2.45 -14.57
CA LEU A 115 -3.43 1.14 -14.36
C LEU A 115 -4.28 0.69 -15.55
N LEU A 116 -4.86 1.57 -16.36
CA LEU A 116 -5.55 1.20 -17.61
C LEU A 116 -4.61 0.99 -18.81
N GLY A 117 -3.30 1.17 -18.62
CA GLY A 117 -2.33 1.11 -19.72
C GLY A 117 -2.41 2.32 -20.66
N MET A 118 -3.00 3.42 -20.20
CA MET A 118 -3.08 4.66 -20.96
C MET A 118 -1.82 5.50 -20.74
N GLY A 119 -1.35 6.15 -21.81
CA GLY A 119 -0.25 7.10 -21.73
C GLY A 119 -0.59 8.32 -20.86
N THR A 120 0.45 9.06 -20.47
CA THR A 120 0.30 10.28 -19.66
C THR A 120 -0.23 11.49 -20.45
N GLY A 121 -0.26 11.42 -21.78
CA GLY A 121 -0.85 12.43 -22.66
C GLY A 121 -2.37 12.26 -22.84
N GLY A 122 -3.09 13.36 -23.11
CA GLY A 122 -4.52 13.36 -23.45
C GLY A 122 -5.45 13.97 -22.38
N ALA A 123 -6.77 13.79 -22.55
CA ALA A 123 -7.83 14.32 -21.67
C ALA A 123 -7.59 13.98 -20.20
N GLN A 124 -8.03 14.83 -19.25
CA GLN A 124 -7.70 14.69 -17.83
C GLN A 124 -8.13 13.33 -17.22
N TYR A 125 -9.25 12.76 -17.68
CA TYR A 125 -9.83 11.50 -17.21
C TYR A 125 -9.78 10.41 -18.32
N PRO A 126 -9.88 9.11 -17.97
CA PRO A 126 -9.84 8.01 -18.93
C PRO A 126 -11.04 7.96 -19.89
N GLY A 127 -10.81 8.26 -21.17
CA GLY A 127 -11.82 8.08 -22.22
C GLY A 127 -13.11 8.88 -21.94
N GLU A 128 -14.25 8.21 -22.05
CA GLU A 128 -15.59 8.78 -21.83
C GLU A 128 -16.05 8.74 -20.37
N LEU A 129 -15.18 8.40 -19.41
CA LEU A 129 -15.51 8.34 -17.98
C LEU A 129 -15.75 9.74 -17.39
N ASP A 130 -16.89 10.32 -17.72
CA ASP A 130 -17.34 11.59 -17.21
C ASP A 130 -18.14 11.44 -15.90
N THR A 131 -18.70 12.57 -15.44
CA THR A 131 -19.48 12.62 -14.21
C THR A 131 -20.77 11.84 -14.29
N GLU A 132 -21.45 11.84 -15.43
CA GLU A 132 -22.72 11.14 -15.61
C GLU A 132 -22.52 9.63 -15.55
N ILE A 133 -21.52 9.11 -16.27
CA ILE A 133 -21.16 7.69 -16.21
C ILE A 133 -20.73 7.31 -14.79
N GLN A 134 -19.94 8.15 -14.11
CA GLN A 134 -19.55 7.90 -12.72
C GLN A 134 -20.77 7.81 -11.79
N GLN A 135 -21.70 8.77 -11.85
CA GLN A 135 -22.91 8.72 -11.03
C GLN A 135 -23.74 7.48 -11.34
N ARG A 136 -23.96 7.19 -12.62
CA ARG A 136 -24.72 6.02 -13.06
C ARG A 136 -24.16 4.73 -12.51
N LEU A 137 -22.85 4.49 -12.65
CA LEU A 137 -22.25 3.23 -12.21
C LEU A 137 -22.27 3.07 -10.68
N TRP A 138 -21.99 4.15 -9.95
CA TRP A 138 -21.92 4.09 -8.49
C TRP A 138 -23.29 4.09 -7.81
N ARG A 139 -24.20 4.97 -8.23
CA ARG A 139 -25.52 5.13 -7.61
C ARG A 139 -26.52 4.19 -8.26
N ASP A 140 -26.86 4.48 -9.51
CA ASP A 140 -27.96 3.82 -10.20
C ASP A 140 -27.75 2.32 -10.47
N VAL A 141 -26.50 1.84 -10.38
CA VAL A 141 -26.18 0.43 -10.57
C VAL A 141 -25.76 -0.21 -9.25
N LEU A 142 -24.65 0.20 -8.64
CA LEU A 142 -24.15 -0.50 -7.46
C LEU A 142 -24.95 -0.19 -6.18
N GLN A 143 -25.21 1.09 -5.90
CA GLN A 143 -25.96 1.48 -4.70
C GLN A 143 -27.39 0.97 -4.75
N ASP A 144 -28.08 1.16 -5.89
CA ASP A 144 -29.44 0.62 -6.09
C ASP A 144 -29.45 -0.90 -5.91
N TRP A 145 -28.48 -1.62 -6.49
CA TRP A 145 -28.42 -3.07 -6.36
C TRP A 145 -28.25 -3.53 -4.91
N LEU A 146 -27.46 -2.84 -4.09
CA LEU A 146 -27.28 -3.21 -2.67
C LEU A 146 -28.47 -2.79 -1.80
N ASN A 147 -28.95 -1.56 -1.97
CA ASN A 147 -29.78 -0.91 -0.97
C ASN A 147 -31.28 -1.02 -1.27
N GLU A 148 -31.70 -1.14 -2.53
CA GLU A 148 -33.13 -1.15 -2.89
C GLU A 148 -33.75 -2.54 -2.69
N ASP A 149 -34.97 -2.55 -2.16
CA ASP A 149 -35.71 -3.77 -1.79
C ASP A 149 -35.96 -4.70 -2.99
N ASP A 150 -36.14 -4.14 -4.19
CA ASP A 150 -36.34 -4.88 -5.43
C ASP A 150 -35.10 -5.70 -5.84
N PHE A 151 -33.95 -5.49 -5.20
CA PHE A 151 -32.69 -6.19 -5.48
C PHE A 151 -32.20 -6.99 -4.28
N ASN A 152 -31.57 -6.33 -3.31
CA ASN A 152 -31.04 -6.98 -2.11
C ASN A 152 -31.58 -6.37 -0.82
N GLY A 153 -32.13 -5.15 -0.82
CA GLY A 153 -32.71 -4.50 0.37
C GLY A 153 -31.75 -4.48 1.58
N GLY A 154 -30.46 -4.29 1.35
CA GLY A 154 -29.43 -4.31 2.41
C GLY A 154 -29.01 -5.70 2.90
N SER A 155 -29.60 -6.79 2.40
CA SER A 155 -29.33 -8.16 2.88
C SER A 155 -27.91 -8.68 2.64
N LEU A 156 -27.12 -7.99 1.81
CA LEU A 156 -25.70 -8.32 1.55
C LEU A 156 -24.75 -7.20 1.99
N GLY A 157 -25.27 -6.21 2.72
CA GLY A 157 -24.60 -4.96 3.04
C GLY A 157 -25.25 -3.75 2.39
N VAL A 158 -24.95 -2.58 2.95
CA VAL A 158 -25.45 -1.27 2.54
C VAL A 158 -24.29 -0.41 2.05
N LEU A 159 -24.44 0.20 0.87
CA LEU A 159 -23.46 1.15 0.33
C LEU A 159 -23.88 2.58 0.64
N THR A 160 -23.07 3.28 1.43
CA THR A 160 -23.23 4.72 1.66
C THR A 160 -22.24 5.51 0.81
N LEU A 161 -22.76 6.45 0.02
CA LEU A 161 -21.97 7.31 -0.86
C LEU A 161 -22.07 8.77 -0.41
N PRO A 162 -20.99 9.57 -0.54
CA PRO A 162 -21.03 11.00 -0.22
C PRO A 162 -22.08 11.73 -1.06
N PRO A 163 -22.58 12.91 -0.64
CA PRO A 163 -23.55 13.69 -1.42
C PRO A 163 -23.07 13.99 -2.85
N ALA A 164 -24.03 14.13 -3.77
CA ALA A 164 -23.79 14.39 -5.20
C ALA A 164 -23.31 15.83 -5.50
N GLU A 165 -22.33 16.33 -4.73
CA GLU A 165 -21.78 17.68 -4.86
C GLU A 165 -20.24 17.69 -4.99
N GLY A 166 -19.71 18.62 -5.80
CA GLY A 166 -18.27 18.88 -5.96
C GLY A 166 -17.53 17.88 -6.86
N HIS A 167 -16.29 17.51 -6.51
CA HIS A 167 -15.42 16.61 -7.31
C HIS A 167 -15.84 15.13 -7.29
N LEU A 168 -17.05 14.83 -7.78
CA LEU A 168 -17.71 13.53 -7.63
C LEU A 168 -16.92 12.35 -8.20
N ASN A 169 -16.30 12.53 -9.36
CA ASN A 169 -15.61 11.49 -10.12
C ASN A 169 -14.40 10.91 -9.37
N ILE A 170 -13.97 11.60 -8.31
CA ILE A 170 -12.82 11.24 -7.48
C ILE A 170 -13.26 10.99 -6.05
N LYS A 171 -14.27 11.74 -5.58
CA LYS A 171 -14.85 11.57 -4.25
C LYS A 171 -15.42 10.17 -4.05
N LEU A 172 -16.10 9.62 -5.06
CA LEU A 172 -16.73 8.31 -4.98
C LEU A 172 -15.68 7.20 -4.69
N PRO A 173 -14.66 6.96 -5.55
CA PRO A 173 -13.61 5.98 -5.26
C PRO A 173 -12.87 6.25 -3.94
N LEU A 174 -12.54 7.51 -3.64
CA LEU A 174 -11.81 7.86 -2.41
C LEU A 174 -12.63 7.65 -1.13
N SER A 175 -13.95 7.80 -1.18
CA SER A 175 -14.83 7.54 -0.03
C SER A 175 -14.81 6.07 0.38
N GLN A 176 -14.56 5.19 -0.58
CA GLN A 176 -14.54 3.74 -0.40
C GLN A 176 -13.15 3.18 -0.06
N ALA A 177 -12.10 4.00 -0.15
CA ALA A 177 -10.72 3.58 0.09
C ALA A 177 -10.35 3.72 1.58
N LEU A 178 -10.22 2.59 2.30
CA LEU A 178 -9.82 2.52 3.72
C LEU A 178 -8.32 2.82 3.92
N LEU A 179 -7.50 1.88 4.40
CA LEU A 179 -6.05 2.07 4.56
C LEU A 179 -5.36 1.89 3.21
N ARG A 180 -4.51 2.85 2.84
CA ARG A 180 -3.78 2.84 1.55
C ARG A 180 -2.59 1.89 1.63
N ALA A 181 -1.99 1.58 0.48
CA ALA A 181 -0.78 0.75 0.42
C ALA A 181 0.34 1.27 1.34
N GLU A 182 0.57 2.59 1.37
CA GLU A 182 1.56 3.20 2.27
C GLU A 182 1.22 3.03 3.75
N ASP A 183 -0.07 3.00 4.12
CA ASP A 183 -0.52 2.76 5.49
C ASP A 183 -0.32 1.30 5.87
N LEU A 184 -0.72 0.38 4.98
CA LEU A 184 -0.53 -1.06 5.15
C LEU A 184 0.95 -1.43 5.32
N TYR A 185 1.85 -0.77 4.58
CA TYR A 185 3.29 -0.98 4.74
C TYR A 185 3.85 -0.56 6.10
N ARG A 186 3.12 0.23 6.89
CA ARG A 186 3.53 0.63 8.24
C ARG A 186 2.98 -0.30 9.32
N LEU A 187 2.01 -1.17 8.99
CA LEU A 187 1.42 -2.11 9.94
C LEU A 187 2.42 -3.06 10.61
N PRO A 188 3.46 -3.60 9.94
CA PRO A 188 4.45 -4.44 10.62
C PRO A 188 5.15 -3.75 11.80
N LEU A 189 5.36 -2.42 11.72
CA LEU A 189 5.94 -1.65 12.82
C LEU A 189 4.96 -1.54 13.99
N PHE A 190 3.69 -1.31 13.69
CA PHE A 190 2.62 -1.28 14.69
C PHE A 190 2.46 -2.64 15.39
N PHE A 191 2.48 -3.75 14.63
CA PHE A 191 2.41 -5.10 15.19
C PHE A 191 3.56 -5.39 16.13
N GLN A 192 4.78 -5.01 15.75
CA GLN A 192 5.96 -5.18 16.59
C GLN A 192 5.84 -4.38 17.90
N GLN A 193 5.34 -3.15 17.85
CA GLN A 193 5.14 -2.34 19.06
C GLN A 193 4.09 -2.92 20.00
N CYS A 194 3.03 -3.49 19.44
CA CYS A 194 1.98 -4.16 20.21
C CYS A 194 2.36 -5.58 20.65
N ASN A 195 3.56 -6.07 20.31
CA ASN A 195 4.02 -7.45 20.53
C ASN A 195 3.08 -8.51 19.93
N LEU A 196 2.47 -8.21 18.79
CA LEU A 196 1.61 -9.15 18.06
C LEU A 196 2.44 -10.18 17.29
N ILE A 197 1.90 -11.39 17.16
CA ILE A 197 2.59 -12.50 16.51
C ILE A 197 2.16 -12.60 15.04
N ALA A 198 3.12 -12.93 14.18
CA ALA A 198 2.88 -13.24 12.77
C ALA A 198 1.80 -14.32 12.60
N GLY A 199 0.78 -14.05 11.79
CA GLY A 199 -0.33 -14.98 11.55
C GLY A 199 -1.31 -15.12 12.72
N GLU A 200 -1.20 -14.28 13.76
CA GLU A 200 -2.12 -14.32 14.89
C GLU A 200 -3.53 -13.87 14.48
N ALA A 201 -4.54 -14.64 14.91
CA ALA A 201 -5.93 -14.28 14.76
C ALA A 201 -6.35 -13.35 15.90
N VAL A 202 -6.38 -12.05 15.64
CA VAL A 202 -6.80 -11.02 16.60
C VAL A 202 -8.18 -10.49 16.21
N SER A 203 -9.06 -10.29 17.20
CA SER A 203 -10.39 -9.71 16.95
C SER A 203 -10.32 -8.19 16.72
N VAL A 204 -11.28 -7.66 15.95
CA VAL A 204 -11.45 -6.21 15.75
C VAL A 204 -11.54 -5.47 17.09
N HIS A 205 -12.29 -6.00 18.06
CA HIS A 205 -12.43 -5.40 19.39
C HIS A 205 -11.09 -5.31 20.14
N THR A 206 -10.24 -6.34 20.02
CA THR A 206 -8.91 -6.33 20.63
C THR A 206 -8.01 -5.29 19.97
N LEU A 207 -7.99 -5.22 18.64
CA LEU A 207 -7.24 -4.20 17.91
C LEU A 207 -7.74 -2.78 18.20
N ASP A 208 -9.05 -2.58 18.35
CA ASP A 208 -9.64 -1.27 18.69
C ASP A 208 -9.19 -0.80 20.08
N ARG A 209 -9.10 -1.73 21.04
CA ARG A 209 -8.55 -1.42 22.37
C ARG A 209 -7.05 -1.09 22.32
N MET A 210 -6.27 -1.87 21.57
CA MET A 210 -4.84 -1.61 21.37
C MET A 210 -4.63 -0.28 20.66
N TYR A 211 -5.46 0.02 19.66
CA TYR A 211 -5.53 1.31 19.00
C TYR A 211 -5.71 2.41 20.05
N GLY A 212 -6.77 2.37 20.88
CA GLY A 212 -7.02 3.41 21.89
C GLY A 212 -5.88 3.63 22.89
N GLN A 213 -5.05 2.63 23.16
CA GLN A 213 -3.94 2.70 24.13
C GLN A 213 -2.61 3.17 23.49
N GLU A 214 -2.29 2.68 22.29
CA GLU A 214 -0.97 2.85 21.67
C GLU A 214 -0.92 3.93 20.56
N PHE A 215 -2.08 4.43 20.07
CA PHE A 215 -2.12 5.36 18.92
C PHE A 215 -1.78 6.82 19.23
N SER A 216 -1.38 7.17 20.46
CA SER A 216 -0.87 8.50 20.75
C SER A 216 0.37 8.88 19.90
N ASN A 217 1.01 7.90 19.24
CA ASN A 217 2.16 8.11 18.38
C ASN A 217 1.79 8.35 16.90
N ALA A 218 1.47 9.60 16.56
CA ALA A 218 1.17 10.06 15.19
C ALA A 218 2.30 9.83 14.16
N GLN A 219 3.46 9.29 14.57
CA GLN A 219 4.59 8.98 13.68
C GLN A 219 4.40 7.68 12.89
N LEU A 220 3.52 6.78 13.32
CA LEU A 220 3.37 5.45 12.70
C LEU A 220 2.41 5.44 11.51
N PHE A 221 1.38 6.27 11.53
CA PHE A 221 0.30 6.25 10.55
C PHE A 221 0.23 7.55 9.76
N SER A 222 -0.19 7.48 8.50
CA SER A 222 -0.41 8.71 7.74
C SER A 222 -1.55 9.54 8.32
N ARG A 223 -1.62 10.82 7.94
CA ARG A 223 -2.79 11.66 8.21
C ARG A 223 -4.07 11.12 7.56
N HIS A 224 -3.96 10.29 6.53
CA HIS A 224 -5.12 9.61 5.93
C HIS A 224 -5.61 8.49 6.84
N ALA A 225 -4.74 7.55 7.22
CA ALA A 225 -5.08 6.47 8.14
C ALA A 225 -5.65 6.99 9.47
N LEU A 226 -5.03 8.03 10.05
CA LEU A 226 -5.54 8.66 11.28
C LEU A 226 -6.98 9.20 11.11
N ARG A 227 -7.33 9.75 9.95
CA ARG A 227 -8.70 10.20 9.66
C ARG A 227 -9.67 9.02 9.45
N VAL A 228 -9.20 7.93 8.84
CA VAL A 228 -10.01 6.71 8.66
C VAL A 228 -10.34 6.09 10.02
N PHE A 229 -9.36 5.97 10.91
CA PHE A 229 -9.59 5.43 12.25
C PHE A 229 -10.40 6.37 13.16
N ALA A 230 -10.33 7.69 12.95
CA ALA A 230 -11.15 8.65 13.69
C ALA A 230 -12.63 8.66 13.25
N ASP A 231 -12.97 8.07 12.11
CA ASP A 231 -14.33 7.98 11.58
C ASP A 231 -15.01 6.71 12.10
N ASP A 232 -16.01 6.86 12.97
CA ASP A 232 -16.70 5.73 13.62
C ASP A 232 -17.34 4.75 12.63
N LYS A 233 -17.71 5.21 11.42
CA LYS A 233 -18.30 4.33 10.39
C LYS A 233 -17.23 3.51 9.68
N ARG A 234 -16.05 4.08 9.50
CA ARG A 234 -14.96 3.49 8.71
C ARG A 234 -13.97 2.71 9.56
N ARG A 235 -13.85 3.05 10.84
CA ARG A 235 -12.93 2.41 11.78
C ARG A 235 -13.13 0.89 11.86
N PRO A 236 -14.34 0.33 11.99
CA PRO A 236 -14.52 -1.12 12.07
C PRO A 236 -13.97 -1.85 10.85
N ALA A 237 -14.32 -1.38 9.64
CA ALA A 237 -13.84 -1.97 8.39
C ALA A 237 -12.33 -1.78 8.21
N ALA A 238 -11.77 -0.64 8.62
CA ALA A 238 -10.33 -0.42 8.59
C ALA A 238 -9.58 -1.34 9.56
N LEU A 239 -10.13 -1.60 10.74
CA LEU A 239 -9.57 -2.56 11.69
C LEU A 239 -9.68 -4.01 11.19
N GLU A 240 -10.75 -4.36 10.48
CA GLU A 240 -10.85 -5.65 9.81
C GLU A 240 -9.75 -5.82 8.75
N GLN A 241 -9.47 -4.78 7.96
CA GLN A 241 -8.34 -4.76 7.04
C GLN A 241 -7.00 -5.00 7.76
N VAL A 242 -6.80 -4.41 8.95
CA VAL A 242 -5.62 -4.67 9.79
C VAL A 242 -5.59 -6.11 10.30
N CYS A 243 -6.72 -6.68 10.73
CA CYS A 243 -6.80 -8.08 11.18
C CYS A 243 -6.40 -9.04 10.06
N GLN A 244 -6.93 -8.82 8.85
CA GLN A 244 -6.63 -9.63 7.68
C GLN A 244 -5.15 -9.55 7.31
N TYR A 245 -4.58 -8.34 7.36
CA TYR A 245 -3.15 -8.13 7.12
C TYR A 245 -2.28 -8.83 8.18
N LEU A 246 -2.66 -8.77 9.47
CA LEU A 246 -1.95 -9.47 10.55
C LEU A 246 -1.96 -10.99 10.38
N ALA A 247 -3.12 -11.55 10.02
CA ALA A 247 -3.30 -13.00 9.82
C ALA A 247 -2.41 -13.57 8.69
N GLN A 248 -1.94 -12.70 7.79
CA GLN A 248 -1.08 -13.08 6.65
C GLN A 248 0.36 -12.62 6.81
N TRP A 249 0.63 -11.74 7.78
CA TRP A 249 1.95 -11.22 8.03
C TRP A 249 2.91 -12.32 8.48
N ASP A 250 4.08 -12.37 7.86
CA ASP A 250 5.13 -13.38 8.07
C ASP A 250 6.13 -13.02 9.18
N GLY A 251 5.91 -11.89 9.88
CA GLY A 251 6.83 -11.38 10.88
C GLY A 251 7.92 -10.46 10.31
N SER A 252 7.95 -10.23 8.99
CA SER A 252 8.97 -9.38 8.38
C SER A 252 8.69 -7.89 8.59
N LEU A 253 9.75 -7.13 8.89
CA LEU A 253 9.70 -5.66 9.00
C LEU A 253 10.02 -4.96 7.67
N VAL A 254 10.11 -5.73 6.57
CA VAL A 254 10.52 -5.19 5.28
C VAL A 254 9.36 -4.43 4.65
N THR A 255 9.33 -3.12 4.86
CA THR A 255 8.41 -2.24 4.13
C THR A 255 8.82 -2.23 2.65
N LYS A 256 7.90 -2.39 1.69
CA LYS A 256 8.22 -2.46 0.24
C LYS A 256 8.96 -1.20 -0.25
N ARG A 257 8.81 -0.06 0.45
CA ARG A 257 9.63 1.15 0.29
C ARG A 257 11.15 0.86 0.38
N HIS A 258 11.57 -0.15 1.14
CA HIS A 258 12.96 -0.62 1.22
C HIS A 258 13.38 -1.59 0.10
N ARG A 259 12.44 -2.29 -0.56
CA ARG A 259 12.76 -3.11 -1.76
C ARG A 259 12.99 -2.21 -2.98
N ASP A 260 12.10 -1.25 -3.24
CA ASP A 260 12.19 -0.39 -4.42
C ASP A 260 13.12 0.83 -4.23
N ARG A 261 13.39 1.20 -2.97
CA ARG A 261 14.47 2.13 -2.60
C ARG A 261 15.57 1.41 -1.84
N ALA A 262 16.12 0.34 -2.42
CA ALA A 262 17.53 0.05 -2.24
C ALA A 262 18.34 1.23 -2.80
N ARG A 263 18.29 2.39 -2.13
CA ARG A 263 19.19 3.50 -2.39
C ARG A 263 20.58 2.95 -2.11
N PRO A 264 21.55 3.09 -3.03
CA PRO A 264 22.92 2.71 -2.75
C PRO A 264 23.34 3.46 -1.48
N LEU A 265 23.64 2.71 -0.43
CA LEU A 265 24.26 3.27 0.77
C LEU A 265 25.68 3.63 0.33
N ARG A 266 26.00 4.93 0.35
CA ARG A 266 27.40 5.37 0.23
C ARG A 266 28.10 5.03 1.52
N VAL A 267 28.87 3.96 1.50
CA VAL A 267 29.71 3.54 2.61
C VAL A 267 31.10 4.14 2.38
N TRP A 268 31.56 4.96 3.32
CA TRP A 268 32.91 5.49 3.33
C TRP A 268 33.73 4.69 4.35
N CYS A 269 34.77 4.00 3.87
CA CYS A 269 35.65 3.23 4.72
C CYS A 269 37.00 3.96 4.87
N ASN A 270 37.47 4.04 6.11
CA ASN A 270 38.81 4.46 6.45
C ASN A 270 39.72 3.23 6.40
N TYR A 271 40.80 3.24 5.61
CA TYR A 271 41.86 2.22 5.73
C TYR A 271 43.22 2.89 5.95
N VAL A 272 43.85 2.57 7.09
CA VAL A 272 45.18 3.05 7.43
C VAL A 272 46.19 1.99 6.96
N SER A 273 46.80 2.22 5.80
CA SER A 273 47.96 1.44 5.36
C SER A 273 49.21 1.93 6.12
N ARG A 274 49.97 1.00 6.71
CA ARG A 274 51.24 1.30 7.42
C ARG A 274 52.31 1.99 6.56
N ARG A 275 52.11 2.16 5.24
CA ARG A 275 53.16 2.64 4.33
C ARG A 275 52.87 3.93 3.55
N ARG A 276 51.67 4.53 3.57
CA ARG A 276 51.41 5.82 2.89
C ARG A 276 50.34 6.66 3.59
N ARG A 277 50.42 7.99 3.43
CA ARG A 277 49.48 9.03 3.94
C ARG A 277 48.02 8.56 3.87
N LYS A 278 47.23 8.90 4.90
CA LYS A 278 45.80 8.61 5.04
C LYS A 278 45.10 8.78 3.68
N ARG A 279 44.54 7.71 3.13
CA ARG A 279 43.72 7.73 1.93
C ARG A 279 42.36 7.14 2.27
N PHE A 280 41.30 7.82 1.87
CA PHE A 280 39.94 7.30 2.00
C PHE A 280 39.57 6.56 0.72
N ALA A 281 38.99 5.37 0.87
CA ALA A 281 38.42 4.62 -0.22
C ALA A 281 36.90 4.55 0.00
N GLY A 282 36.15 5.24 -0.86
CA GLY A 282 34.69 5.15 -0.92
C GLY A 282 34.26 4.14 -1.97
N GLY A 283 33.12 3.50 -1.75
CA GLY A 283 32.45 2.66 -2.74
C GLY A 283 30.95 2.66 -2.52
N MET A 284 30.18 2.47 -3.59
CA MET A 284 28.75 2.19 -3.44
C MET A 284 28.60 0.72 -3.06
N ALA A 285 27.86 0.47 -1.98
CA ALA A 285 27.46 -0.87 -1.60
C ALA A 285 25.98 -1.04 -1.94
N HIS A 286 25.66 -2.14 -2.62
CA HIS A 286 24.28 -2.54 -2.85
C HIS A 286 24.04 -3.92 -2.24
N ARG A 287 22.79 -4.15 -1.83
CA ARG A 287 22.36 -5.43 -1.31
C ARG A 287 21.81 -6.25 -2.48
N GLY A 288 22.43 -7.40 -2.75
CA GLY A 288 21.96 -8.36 -3.72
C GLY A 288 20.64 -9.00 -3.30
N SER A 289 19.95 -9.60 -4.26
CA SER A 289 18.71 -10.37 -4.03
C SER A 289 18.91 -11.59 -3.13
N ASP A 290 20.15 -12.04 -2.95
CA ASP A 290 20.62 -13.08 -2.04
C ASP A 290 20.87 -12.57 -0.60
N GLY A 291 20.65 -11.28 -0.34
CA GLY A 291 20.89 -10.65 0.95
C GLY A 291 22.36 -10.32 1.24
N LEU A 292 23.29 -10.65 0.34
CA LEU A 292 24.72 -10.33 0.44
C LEU A 292 25.00 -8.92 -0.09
N TRP A 293 26.03 -8.27 0.46
CA TRP A 293 26.45 -6.93 0.02
C TRP A 293 27.56 -7.02 -1.03
N SER A 294 27.37 -6.37 -2.17
CA SER A 294 28.38 -6.26 -3.25
C SER A 294 28.85 -4.81 -3.44
N ARG A 295 30.13 -4.66 -3.82
CA ARG A 295 30.85 -3.38 -3.89
C ARG A 295 31.15 -3.02 -5.35
N ASP A 296 30.77 -1.80 -5.75
CA ASP A 296 31.24 -1.22 -7.02
C ASP A 296 32.63 -0.56 -6.89
N LYS A 297 33.37 -0.52 -8.00
CA LYS A 297 34.78 -0.12 -8.11
C LYS A 297 35.15 1.15 -7.31
N GLU A 298 36.34 1.10 -6.74
CA GLU A 298 36.94 2.04 -5.78
C GLU A 298 37.13 3.46 -6.35
N THR A 299 36.64 4.48 -5.65
CA THR A 299 36.99 5.90 -5.89
C THR A 299 37.64 6.48 -4.64
N SER A 300 38.87 7.02 -4.77
CA SER A 300 39.61 7.60 -3.65
C SER A 300 39.47 9.13 -3.61
N ILE A 301 39.15 9.72 -2.46
CA ILE A 301 39.09 11.18 -2.24
C ILE A 301 39.82 11.54 -0.94
N ASP A 302 40.47 12.71 -0.87
CA ASP A 302 41.17 13.22 0.33
C ASP A 302 40.24 14.08 1.22
N MET A 303 40.01 13.69 2.48
CA MET A 303 39.04 14.35 3.39
C MET A 303 39.46 15.71 3.97
N ALA A 304 40.73 16.13 3.83
CA ALA A 304 41.17 17.43 4.36
C ALA A 304 40.39 18.63 3.78
N LEU A 305 39.73 18.44 2.64
CA LEU A 305 38.94 19.45 1.94
C LEU A 305 37.44 19.42 2.30
N ALA A 306 36.93 18.38 2.97
CA ALA A 306 35.47 18.17 3.07
C ALA A 306 34.82 18.57 4.41
N PHE A 307 35.51 18.45 5.56
CA PHE A 307 34.82 18.54 6.87
C PHE A 307 35.58 19.25 8.02
N GLY A 308 36.61 20.04 7.77
CA GLY A 308 37.02 21.12 8.69
C GLY A 308 37.49 20.79 10.13
N GLY A 309 37.72 19.53 10.55
CA GLY A 309 38.42 19.24 11.84
C GLY A 309 38.01 17.95 12.57
N PRO A 310 38.70 17.55 13.67
CA PRO A 310 38.66 16.18 14.19
C PRO A 310 37.96 16.03 15.56
N GLN A 311 36.67 16.32 15.68
CA GLN A 311 35.88 15.99 16.89
C GLN A 311 34.60 15.21 16.54
N LEU A 312 34.31 14.16 17.32
CA LEU A 312 33.14 13.29 17.18
C LEU A 312 31.91 13.90 17.88
N PRO A 313 30.68 13.69 17.37
CA PRO A 313 29.45 14.18 18.00
C PRO A 313 29.13 13.47 19.33
N GLU A 314 28.41 14.17 20.21
CA GLU A 314 27.95 13.68 21.52
C GLU A 314 26.85 12.59 21.34
N GLY A 315 26.95 11.47 22.08
CA GLY A 315 25.95 10.38 22.05
C GLY A 315 26.22 9.18 21.12
N ALA A 316 27.37 9.12 20.46
CA ALA A 316 27.71 7.98 19.59
C ALA A 316 28.09 6.70 20.38
N THR A 317 27.63 5.53 19.94
CA THR A 317 27.94 4.22 20.58
C THR A 317 28.59 3.23 19.61
N TYR A 318 29.45 2.33 20.13
CA TYR A 318 30.18 1.33 19.31
C TYR A 318 29.54 -0.05 19.38
N LYS A 319 29.41 -0.74 18.24
CA LYS A 319 29.08 -2.19 18.15
C LYS A 319 30.14 -2.94 17.35
N SER A 320 30.59 -4.10 17.84
CA SER A 320 31.54 -4.97 17.15
C SER A 320 30.82 -5.95 16.24
N PHE A 321 31.27 -6.08 14.99
CA PHE A 321 30.69 -7.01 14.01
C PHE A 321 31.69 -8.10 13.57
N TYR A 322 32.99 -7.87 13.75
CA TYR A 322 34.06 -8.85 13.53
C TYR A 322 35.24 -8.52 14.47
N PRO A 323 36.19 -9.45 14.69
CA PRO A 323 37.28 -9.28 15.67
C PRO A 323 38.10 -7.99 15.48
N ASN A 324 38.19 -7.50 14.24
CA ASN A 324 39.01 -6.33 13.88
C ASN A 324 38.18 -5.10 13.44
N PHE A 325 36.85 -5.14 13.57
CA PHE A 325 35.96 -4.09 13.07
C PHE A 325 34.95 -3.62 14.13
N LYS A 326 34.99 -2.32 14.41
CA LYS A 326 33.99 -1.63 15.26
C LYS A 326 33.19 -0.64 14.41
N LEU A 327 31.87 -0.70 14.54
CA LEU A 327 30.89 0.19 13.92
C LEU A 327 30.56 1.31 14.90
N LEU A 328 30.71 2.57 14.50
CA LEU A 328 30.14 3.71 15.24
C LEU A 328 28.72 3.94 14.74
N VAL A 329 27.75 3.96 15.67
CA VAL A 329 26.36 4.28 15.38
C VAL A 329 26.01 5.57 16.11
N TRP A 330 25.58 6.58 15.35
CA TRP A 330 25.05 7.84 15.88
C TRP A 330 23.70 8.10 15.22
N GLN A 331 22.73 8.48 16.03
CA GLN A 331 21.34 8.62 15.60
C GLN A 331 20.93 10.08 15.81
N GLU A 332 21.00 10.88 14.75
CA GLU A 332 20.17 12.08 14.65
C GLU A 332 19.28 11.98 13.42
N ALA A 333 18.10 12.57 13.55
CA ALA A 333 17.03 12.53 12.56
C ALA A 333 17.58 12.90 11.17
N PHE A 334 17.35 12.01 10.20
CA PHE A 334 17.73 12.16 8.79
C PHE A 334 19.25 12.09 8.48
N GLY A 335 19.84 10.90 8.64
CA GLY A 335 21.02 10.48 7.87
C GLY A 335 22.06 9.76 8.70
N ALA A 336 22.25 8.45 8.46
CA ALA A 336 23.31 7.70 9.09
C ALA A 336 24.67 8.02 8.44
N TYR A 337 25.65 8.45 9.24
CA TYR A 337 27.07 8.51 8.87
C TYR A 337 27.81 7.31 9.50
N LEU A 338 28.68 6.68 8.72
CA LEU A 338 29.54 5.57 9.15
C LEU A 338 30.99 6.06 9.23
N GLU A 339 31.61 5.97 10.40
CA GLU A 339 33.07 6.12 10.54
C GLU A 339 33.65 4.85 11.16
N MET A 340 34.56 4.19 10.44
CA MET A 340 35.30 3.02 10.91
C MET A 340 36.69 3.43 11.36
N ARG A 341 37.09 3.02 12.58
CA ARG A 341 38.50 3.03 13.02
C ARG A 341 38.94 1.59 13.31
N ALA A 342 40.14 1.25 12.85
CA ALA A 342 40.79 0.00 13.22
C ALA A 342 41.18 0.03 14.72
N ALA A 343 41.03 -1.10 15.41
CA ALA A 343 41.69 -1.31 16.70
C ALA A 343 43.19 -1.54 16.43
N SER A 344 44.02 -0.73 17.12
CA SER A 344 45.50 -0.71 17.22
C SER A 344 46.32 -1.65 16.33
#